data_AF-A0A2Z4LPD4-F1
#
_entry.id   AF-A0A2Z4LPD4-F1
#
_cell.length_a   1.000
_cell.length_b   1.000
_cell.length_c   1.000
_cell.angle_alpha   90.00
_cell.angle_beta   90.00
_cell.angle_gamma   90.00
#
_symmetry.space_group_name_H-M   'P 1'
#
loop_
_entity.id
_entity.type
_entity.pdbx_description
1 polymer ?
#
loop_
_entity_poly.entity_id
_entity_poly.type
_entity_poly.pdbx_seq_one_letter_code
_entity_poly.pdbx_strand_id
1 'polypeptide(L)'
;MQLRKNSVGISKDLNAGSIITMLLFIHLIVGIVRGLYRYHMIEKYQYNYYGDPPMNIFGKLAHNWLAGTFSSTTFILSASITVMLFSSF
;
A
#
# COMPACT_ATOMS: atom_id res chain seq x y z
N MET A 1 18.50 25.93 29.03
CA MET A 1 18.03 26.01 27.63
C MET A 1 18.14 24.68 26.86
N GLN A 2 18.96 23.71 27.32
CA GLN A 2 19.11 22.36 26.71
C GLN A 2 17.88 21.45 26.83
N LEU A 3 17.15 21.51 27.96
CA LEU A 3 15.96 20.66 28.21
C LEU A 3 14.84 20.82 27.17
N ARG A 4 14.59 22.06 26.72
CA ARG A 4 13.56 22.37 25.71
C ARG A 4 13.93 21.83 24.32
N LYS A 5 15.22 21.73 24.02
CA LYS A 5 15.70 21.22 22.73
C LYS A 5 15.51 19.70 22.63
N ASN A 6 15.77 18.99 23.73
CA ASN A 6 15.59 17.54 23.81
C ASN A 6 14.10 17.14 23.79
N SER A 7 13.22 17.89 24.46
CA SER A 7 11.79 17.60 24.43
C SER A 7 11.16 17.76 23.04
N VAL A 8 11.64 18.74 22.26
CA VAL A 8 11.18 18.98 20.88
C VAL A 8 11.67 17.89 19.93
N GLY A 9 12.91 17.39 20.09
CA GLY A 9 13.43 16.25 19.32
C GLY A 9 12.60 14.99 19.55
N ILE A 10 12.45 14.58 20.82
CA ILE A 10 11.70 13.37 21.21
C ILE A 10 10.26 13.39 20.70
N SER A 11 9.58 14.55 20.75
CA SER A 11 8.20 14.67 20.27
C SER A 11 8.05 14.46 18.75
N LYS A 12 9.05 14.86 17.96
CA LYS A 12 9.04 14.70 16.50
C LYS A 12 9.32 13.27 16.10
N ASP A 13 10.24 12.61 16.79
CA ASP A 13 10.61 11.21 16.53
C ASP A 13 9.45 10.25 16.85
N LEU A 14 8.73 10.49 17.96
CA LEU A 14 7.51 9.74 18.31
C LEU A 14 6.40 9.95 17.27
N ASN A 15 6.24 11.17 16.74
CA ASN A 15 5.27 11.46 15.69
C ASN A 15 5.64 10.73 14.38
N ALA A 16 6.91 10.81 13.96
CA ALA A 16 7.41 10.11 12.78
C ALA A 16 7.22 8.59 12.87
N GLY A 17 7.56 7.99 14.01
CA GLY A 17 7.35 6.57 14.28
C GLY A 17 5.88 6.16 14.20
N SER A 18 4.97 7.00 14.73
CA SER A 18 3.52 6.75 14.66
C SER A 18 2.98 6.78 13.22
N ILE A 19 3.46 7.73 12.40
CA ILE A 19 3.07 7.85 10.99
C ILE A 19 3.58 6.65 10.18
N ILE A 20 4.84 6.25 10.38
CA ILE A 20 5.41 5.08 9.71
C ILE A 20 4.61 3.82 10.06
N THR A 21 4.28 3.64 11.35
CA THR A 21 3.47 2.51 11.81
C THR A 21 2.09 2.49 11.14
N MET A 22 1.43 3.65 11.06
CA MET A 22 0.15 3.78 10.37
C MET A 22 0.25 3.45 8.88
N LEU A 23 1.28 3.94 8.19
CA LEU A 23 1.51 3.65 6.77
C LEU A 23 1.77 2.16 6.53
N LEU A 24 2.50 1.49 7.42
CA LEU A 24 2.71 0.03 7.37
C LEU A 24 1.38 -0.72 7.50
N PHE A 25 0.51 -0.32 8.44
CA PHE A 25 -0.82 -0.91 8.57
C PHE A 25 -1.67 -0.71 7.31
N ILE A 26 -1.68 0.50 6.75
CA ILE A 26 -2.40 0.77 5.49
C ILE A 26 -1.83 -0.09 4.36
N HIS A 27 -0.51 -0.19 4.26
CA HIS A 27 0.15 -1.03 3.24
C HIS A 27 -0.26 -2.50 3.35
N LEU A 28 -0.31 -3.04 4.56
CA LEU A 28 -0.79 -4.41 4.82
C LEU A 28 -2.26 -4.58 4.41
N ILE A 29 -3.13 -3.66 4.81
CA ILE A 29 -4.56 -3.71 4.47
C ILE A 29 -4.75 -3.68 2.95
N VAL A 30 -4.10 -2.75 2.26
CA VAL A 30 -4.16 -2.65 0.78
C VAL A 30 -3.63 -3.93 0.14
N GLY A 31 -2.54 -4.50 0.68
CA GLY A 31 -1.99 -5.78 0.23
C GLY A 31 -2.97 -6.94 0.37
N ILE A 32 -3.67 -7.03 1.50
CA ILE A 32 -4.70 -8.06 1.76
C ILE A 32 -5.88 -7.89 0.79
N VAL A 33 -6.40 -6.67 0.63
CA VAL A 33 -7.51 -6.38 -0.27
C VAL A 33 -7.15 -6.76 -1.71
N ARG A 34 -5.94 -6.41 -2.17
CA ARG A 34 -5.41 -6.82 -3.48
C ARG A 34 -5.34 -8.35 -3.60
N GLY A 35 -4.89 -9.02 -2.54
CA GLY A 35 -4.82 -10.49 -2.47
C GLY A 35 -6.18 -11.16 -2.62
N LEU A 36 -7.17 -10.71 -1.84
CA LEU A 36 -8.56 -11.20 -1.89
C LEU A 36 -9.20 -10.93 -3.25
N TYR A 37 -8.99 -9.73 -3.81
CA TYR A 37 -9.45 -9.40 -5.15
C TYR A 37 -8.90 -10.37 -6.20
N ARG A 38 -7.57 -10.61 -6.18
CA ARG A 38 -6.93 -11.58 -7.08
C ARG A 38 -7.44 -12.99 -6.86
N TYR A 39 -7.64 -13.40 -5.62
CA TYR A 39 -8.19 -14.71 -5.29
C TYR A 39 -9.56 -14.91 -5.93
N HIS A 40 -10.50 -13.98 -5.74
CA HIS A 40 -11.83 -14.04 -6.36
C HIS A 40 -11.77 -14.05 -7.89
N MET A 41 -10.86 -13.28 -8.48
CA MET A 41 -10.70 -13.26 -9.93
C MET A 41 -10.13 -14.58 -10.47
N ILE A 42 -9.15 -15.19 -9.78
CA ILE A 42 -8.62 -16.51 -10.13
C ILE A 42 -9.70 -17.58 -9.95
N GLU A 43 -10.48 -17.53 -8.89
CA GLU A 43 -11.58 -18.47 -8.67
C GLU A 43 -12.62 -18.38 -9.80
N LYS A 44 -12.98 -17.16 -10.20
CA LYS A 44 -13.99 -16.90 -11.23
C LYS A 44 -13.51 -17.22 -12.66
N TYR A 45 -12.24 -16.97 -12.98
CA TYR A 45 -11.71 -17.07 -14.35
C TYR A 45 -10.71 -18.21 -14.54
N GLN A 46 -10.34 -18.91 -13.46
CA GLN A 46 -9.46 -20.08 -13.39
C GLN A 46 -8.28 -20.01 -14.38
N TYR A 47 -8.33 -20.83 -15.43
CA TYR A 47 -7.29 -21.02 -16.44
C TYR A 47 -7.06 -19.79 -17.32
N ASN A 48 -8.06 -18.89 -17.45
CA ASN A 48 -7.98 -17.71 -18.30
C ASN A 48 -7.55 -16.45 -17.54
N TYR A 49 -7.26 -16.54 -16.24
CA TYR A 49 -6.90 -15.37 -15.43
C TYR A 49 -5.64 -14.62 -15.95
N TYR A 50 -4.62 -15.35 -16.39
CA TYR A 50 -3.39 -14.75 -16.97
C TYR A 50 -3.42 -14.63 -18.50
N GLY A 51 -4.50 -15.10 -19.13
CA GLY A 51 -4.74 -14.99 -20.57
C GLY A 51 -5.68 -13.83 -20.88
N ASP A 52 -6.72 -14.10 -21.68
CA ASP A 52 -7.86 -13.19 -21.87
C ASP A 52 -9.04 -13.74 -21.05
N PRO A 53 -9.23 -13.30 -19.79
CA PRO A 53 -10.39 -13.70 -19.03
C PRO A 53 -11.65 -13.24 -19.76
N PRO A 54 -12.71 -14.08 -19.85
CA PRO A 54 -13.96 -13.74 -20.54
C PRO A 54 -14.74 -12.68 -19.74
N MET A 55 -14.20 -11.47 -19.71
CA MET A 55 -14.79 -10.28 -19.12
C MET A 55 -15.37 -9.43 -20.24
N ASN A 56 -16.54 -8.84 -19.99
CA ASN A 56 -17.02 -7.76 -20.85
C ASN A 56 -16.06 -6.55 -20.77
N ILE A 57 -16.17 -5.63 -21.73
CA ILE A 57 -15.28 -4.47 -21.85
C ILE A 57 -15.21 -3.68 -20.54
N PHE A 58 -16.37 -3.39 -19.92
CA PHE A 58 -16.43 -2.69 -18.64
C PHE A 58 -15.73 -3.45 -17.50
N GLY A 59 -15.88 -4.77 -17.44
CA GLY A 59 -15.20 -5.61 -16.45
C GLY A 59 -13.68 -5.61 -16.63
N LYS A 60 -13.21 -5.61 -17.88
CA LYS A 60 -11.77 -5.54 -18.20
C LYS A 60 -11.18 -4.18 -17.84
N LEU A 61 -11.90 -3.08 -18.13
CA LEU A 61 -11.51 -1.73 -17.69
C LEU A 61 -11.44 -1.63 -16.17
N ALA A 62 -12.48 -2.10 -15.47
CA ALA A 62 -12.52 -2.08 -14.01
C ALA A 62 -11.39 -2.93 -13.40
N HIS A 63 -11.10 -4.11 -13.97
CA HIS A 63 -10.01 -4.97 -13.51
C HIS A 63 -8.65 -4.28 -13.65
N ASN A 64 -8.35 -3.75 -14.83
CA ASN A 64 -7.08 -3.07 -15.08
C ASN A 64 -6.93 -1.82 -14.22
N TRP A 65 -8.01 -1.06 -14.04
CA TRP A 65 -7.99 0.13 -13.18
C TRP A 65 -7.77 -0.22 -11.71
N LEU A 66 -8.45 -1.25 -11.19
CA LEU A 66 -8.26 -1.72 -9.82
C LEU A 66 -6.85 -2.31 -9.62
N ALA A 67 -6.41 -3.18 -10.53
CA ALA A 67 -5.08 -3.78 -10.47
C ALA A 67 -3.98 -2.71 -10.53
N GLY A 68 -4.13 -1.72 -11.43
CA GLY A 68 -3.23 -0.58 -11.56
C GLY A 68 -3.21 0.28 -10.30
N THR A 69 -4.39 0.63 -9.77
CA THR A 69 -4.53 1.42 -8.53
C THR A 69 -3.91 0.69 -7.33
N PHE A 70 -4.21 -0.60 -7.14
CA PHE A 70 -3.61 -1.36 -6.04
C PHE A 70 -2.08 -1.43 -6.16
N SER A 71 -1.56 -1.64 -7.37
CA SER A 71 -0.11 -1.68 -7.60
C SER A 71 0.55 -0.33 -7.29
N SER A 72 0.01 0.76 -7.84
CA SER A 72 0.57 2.10 -7.65
C SER A 72 0.47 2.58 -6.20
N THR A 73 -0.67 2.38 -5.54
CA THR A 73 -0.83 2.71 -4.12
C THR A 73 0.14 1.93 -3.25
N THR A 74 0.27 0.62 -3.48
CA THR A 74 1.21 -0.23 -2.71
C THR A 74 2.64 0.24 -2.89
N PHE A 75 3.05 0.55 -4.13
CA PHE A 75 4.37 1.08 -4.45
C PHE A 75 4.65 2.43 -3.78
N ILE A 76 3.71 3.38 -3.88
CA ILE A 76 3.84 4.71 -3.28
C ILE A 76 3.98 4.57 -1.75
N LEU A 77 3.16 3.74 -1.10
CA LEU A 77 3.26 3.49 0.34
C LEU A 77 4.64 2.92 0.70
N SER A 78 5.14 1.91 -0.03
CA SER A 78 6.48 1.36 0.20
C SER A 78 7.58 2.41 0.03
N ALA A 79 7.50 3.22 -1.03
CA ALA A 79 8.47 4.28 -1.28
C ALA A 79 8.44 5.33 -0.17
N SER A 80 7.25 5.78 0.25
CA SER A 80 7.08 6.73 1.36
C SER A 80 7.63 6.18 2.67
N ILE A 81 7.33 4.94 3.02
CA ILE A 81 7.87 4.29 4.23
C ILE A 81 9.40 4.22 4.16
N THR A 82 9.95 3.83 3.01
CA THR A 82 11.41 3.73 2.83
C THR A 82 12.09 5.08 3.01
N VAL A 83 11.56 6.14 2.37
CA VAL A 83 12.09 7.51 2.50
C VAL A 83 12.00 7.99 3.94
N MET A 84 10.87 7.76 4.61
CA MET A 84 10.70 8.17 6.01
C MET A 84 11.64 7.42 6.95
N LEU A 85 11.81 6.11 6.77
CA LEU A 85 12.76 5.32 7.56
C LEU A 85 14.18 5.84 7.33
N PHE A 86 14.61 5.99 6.08
CA PHE A 86 15.95 6.52 5.76
C PHE A 86 16.19 7.91 6.35
N SER A 87 15.19 8.80 6.31
CA SER A 87 15.30 10.16 6.86
C SER A 87 15.23 10.21 8.39
N SER A 88 14.88 9.10 9.04
CA SER A 88 14.78 8.99 10.51
C SER A 88 16.03 8.38 11.15
N PHE A 89 17.01 7.96 10.35
CA PHE A 89 18.35 7.53 10.77
C PHE A 89 19.39 8.62 10.45
#